data_AF-A0AAF0IB64-F1
#
_entry.id   AF-A0AAF0IB64-F1
#
_cell.length_a   1.000
_cell.length_b   1.000
_cell.length_c   1.000
_cell.angle_alpha   90.00
_cell.angle_beta   90.00
_cell.angle_gamma   90.00
#
_symmetry.space_group_name_H-M   'P 1'
#
loop_
_entity.id
_entity.type
_entity.pdbx_description
1 polymer ?
#
loop_
_entity_poly.entity_id
_entity_poly.type
_entity_poly.pdbx_seq_one_letter_code
_entity_poly.pdbx_strand_id
1 'polypeptide(L)'
;MSEDQDNLYPLRKKLLKLPAAYKGAIEEILREGMNRELPGFFEDERENLDIGEVKTAWRNEEAQRQIQELAKMLGVDGKVAFDWSKKRLKY
;
A
#
# COMPACT_ATOMS: atom_id res chain seq x y z
N MET A 1 17.38 -0.43 18.45
CA MET A 1 16.65 -1.42 19.29
C MET A 1 17.70 -2.37 19.84
N SER A 2 17.59 -2.79 21.10
CA SER A 2 18.49 -3.83 21.62
C SER A 2 18.07 -5.19 21.09
N GLU A 3 19.01 -6.12 20.96
CA GLU A 3 18.75 -7.50 20.50
C GLU A 3 17.69 -8.21 21.35
N ASP A 4 17.62 -7.90 22.65
CA ASP A 4 16.64 -8.45 23.59
C ASP A 4 15.20 -8.08 23.22
N GLN A 5 14.96 -6.85 22.75
CA GLN A 5 13.62 -6.43 22.33
C GLN A 5 13.20 -7.05 21.00
N ASP A 6 14.15 -7.26 20.09
CA ASP A 6 13.87 -7.84 18.78
C ASP A 6 13.48 -9.33 18.89
N ASN A 7 13.96 -10.04 19.91
CA ASN A 7 13.58 -11.43 20.17
C ASN A 7 12.19 -11.57 20.81
N LEU A 8 11.80 -10.64 21.69
CA LEU A 8 10.44 -10.59 22.24
C LEU A 8 9.39 -10.20 21.20
N TYR A 9 9.76 -9.36 20.22
CA TYR A 9 8.85 -8.85 19.20
C TYR A 9 9.37 -9.12 17.77
N PRO A 10 9.39 -10.38 17.32
CA PRO A 10 9.99 -10.75 16.04
C PRO A 10 9.35 -10.06 14.83
N LEU A 11 8.07 -9.67 14.93
CA LEU A 11 7.36 -8.91 13.89
C LEU A 11 7.78 -7.44 13.78
N ARG A 12 8.49 -6.90 14.79
CA ARG A 12 9.05 -5.54 14.78
C ARG A 12 10.47 -5.48 14.21
N LYS A 13 11.06 -6.65 13.89
CA LYS A 13 12.39 -6.71 13.28
C LYS A 13 12.38 -5.91 11.98
N LYS A 14 13.46 -5.16 11.76
CA LYS A 14 13.61 -4.36 10.55
C LYS A 14 13.55 -5.27 9.33
N LEU A 15 12.57 -5.04 8.46
CA LEU A 15 12.44 -5.78 7.21
C LEU A 15 13.65 -5.45 6.32
N LEU A 16 14.48 -6.46 6.03
CA LEU A 16 15.65 -6.32 5.15
C LEU A 16 15.26 -6.40 3.68
N LYS A 17 14.30 -7.27 3.35
CA LYS A 17 13.76 -7.47 2.00
C LYS A 17 12.25 -7.69 2.10
N LEU A 18 11.52 -7.18 1.12
CA LEU A 18 10.09 -7.41 1.02
C LEU A 18 9.79 -8.80 0.46
N PRO A 19 8.86 -9.57 1.06
CA PRO A 19 8.45 -10.85 0.51
C PRO A 19 7.89 -10.68 -0.90
N ALA A 20 8.30 -11.55 -1.83
CA ALA A 20 7.88 -11.48 -3.23
C ALA A 20 6.35 -11.50 -3.39
N ALA A 21 5.65 -12.24 -2.53
CA ALA A 21 4.20 -12.36 -2.53
C ALA A 21 3.46 -11.02 -2.38
N TYR A 22 4.07 -10.03 -1.73
CA TYR A 22 3.43 -8.73 -1.48
C TYR A 22 3.83 -7.65 -2.48
N LYS A 23 4.70 -7.93 -3.46
CA LYS A 23 5.17 -6.93 -4.42
C LYS A 23 4.02 -6.28 -5.20
N GLY A 24 3.07 -7.09 -5.68
CA GLY A 24 1.90 -6.59 -6.42
C GLY A 24 1.04 -5.65 -5.57
N ALA A 25 0.66 -6.09 -4.37
CA ALA A 25 -0.13 -5.28 -3.45
C ALA A 25 0.54 -3.96 -3.08
N ILE A 26 1.87 -3.97 -2.87
CA ILE A 26 2.62 -2.75 -2.55
C ILE A 26 2.71 -1.84 -3.77
N GLU A 27 2.92 -2.38 -4.98
CA GLU A 27 2.89 -1.58 -6.21
C GLU A 27 1.55 -0.87 -6.36
N GLU A 28 0.44 -1.56 -6.12
CA GLU A 28 -0.90 -0.98 -6.20
C GLU A 28 -1.14 0.10 -5.15
N ILE A 29 -0.74 -0.13 -3.90
CA ILE A 29 -0.87 0.89 -2.84
C ILE A 29 -0.05 2.14 -3.19
N LEU A 30 1.18 1.97 -3.70
CA LEU A 30 2.01 3.11 -4.10
C LEU A 30 1.47 3.84 -5.33
N ARG A 31 0.83 3.12 -6.26
CA ARG A 31 0.28 3.67 -7.49
C ARG A 31 -1.08 4.34 -7.30
N GLU A 32 -1.99 3.68 -6.58
CA GLU A 32 -3.43 3.98 -6.51
C GLU A 32 -3.90 4.33 -5.09
N GLY A 33 -3.04 4.24 -4.08
CA GLY A 33 -3.41 4.47 -2.67
C GLY A 33 -4.15 3.30 -2.01
N MET A 34 -4.41 2.20 -2.74
CA MET A 34 -5.14 1.04 -2.23
C MET A 34 -4.84 -0.22 -3.06
N ASN A 35 -4.95 -1.40 -2.46
CA ASN A 35 -5.00 -2.67 -3.19
C ASN A 35 -6.41 -2.86 -3.80
N ARG A 36 -6.47 -3.04 -5.12
CA ARG A 36 -7.71 -3.04 -5.92
C ARG A 36 -8.40 -4.40 -6.04
N GLU A 37 -7.84 -5.48 -5.50
CA GLU A 37 -8.51 -6.79 -5.54
C GLU A 37 -9.84 -6.82 -4.77
N LEU A 38 -10.11 -5.81 -3.93
CA LEU A 38 -11.29 -5.76 -3.06
C LEU A 38 -12.42 -4.82 -3.53
N PRO A 39 -12.20 -3.59 -4.04
CA PRO A 39 -13.28 -2.61 -4.19
C PRO A 39 -14.39 -2.96 -5.19
N GLY A 40 -14.08 -3.56 -6.34
CA GLY A 40 -15.08 -3.76 -7.41
C GLY A 40 -16.27 -4.61 -6.99
N PHE A 41 -16.04 -5.70 -6.26
CA PHE A 41 -17.12 -6.55 -5.72
C PHE A 41 -18.02 -5.80 -4.72
N PHE A 42 -17.46 -4.86 -3.96
CA PHE A 42 -18.22 -4.12 -2.95
C PHE A 42 -18.97 -2.91 -3.52
N GLU A 43 -18.64 -2.45 -4.73
CA GLU A 43 -19.31 -1.31 -5.34
C GLU A 43 -20.71 -1.69 -5.80
N ASP A 44 -20.83 -2.77 -6.57
CA ASP A 44 -22.12 -3.28 -7.07
C ASP A 44 -23.08 -3.66 -5.92
N GLU A 45 -22.57 -4.35 -4.90
CA GLU A 45 -23.36 -4.72 -3.71
C GLU A 45 -23.86 -3.49 -2.94
N ARG A 46 -23.10 -2.41 -2.91
CA ARG A 46 -23.51 -1.19 -2.20
C ARG A 46 -24.51 -0.36 -2.97
N GLU A 47 -24.44 -0.36 -4.30
CA GLU A 47 -25.48 0.20 -5.16
C GLU A 47 -26.79 -0.56 -4.94
N ASN A 48 -26.75 -1.89 -4.92
CA ASN A 48 -27.91 -2.74 -4.64
C ASN A 48 -28.53 -2.52 -3.25
N LEU A 49 -27.74 -2.05 -2.29
CA LEU A 49 -28.16 -1.83 -0.90
C LEU A 49 -28.45 -0.34 -0.56
N ASP A 50 -28.42 0.57 -1.53
CA ASP A 50 -28.60 2.03 -1.33
C ASP A 50 -27.65 2.64 -0.27
N ILE A 51 -26.46 2.04 -0.06
CA ILE A 51 -25.48 2.50 0.96
C ILE A 51 -24.55 3.60 0.40
N GLY A 52 -24.73 3.96 -0.87
CA GLY A 52 -23.96 4.98 -1.56
C GLY A 52 -22.48 4.59 -1.79
N GLU A 53 -21.79 5.50 -2.47
CA GLU A 53 -20.45 5.30 -3.01
C GLU A 53 -19.38 4.95 -1.96
N VAL A 54 -18.43 4.08 -2.32
CA VAL A 54 -17.30 3.76 -1.47
C VAL A 54 -16.31 4.92 -1.43
N LYS A 55 -16.14 5.52 -0.25
CA LYS A 55 -15.10 6.52 -0.01
C LYS A 55 -13.76 5.83 0.22
N THR A 56 -13.02 5.54 -0.85
CA THR A 56 -11.67 4.95 -0.80
C THR A 56 -10.60 5.99 -1.13
N ALA A 57 -9.35 5.72 -0.71
CA ALA A 57 -8.20 6.50 -1.17
C ALA A 57 -8.05 6.45 -2.70
N TRP A 58 -8.45 5.35 -3.34
CA TRP A 58 -8.44 5.24 -4.80
C TRP A 58 -9.32 6.30 -5.48
N ARG A 59 -10.47 6.68 -4.90
CA ARG A 59 -11.34 7.73 -5.45
C ARG A 59 -11.01 9.14 -4.94
N ASN A 60 -9.97 9.31 -4.13
CA ASN A 60 -9.59 10.59 -3.54
C ASN A 60 -8.12 10.93 -3.83
N GLU A 61 -7.90 11.85 -4.77
CA GLU A 61 -6.55 12.25 -5.21
C GLU A 61 -5.68 12.81 -4.07
N GLU A 62 -6.28 13.54 -3.13
CA GLU A 62 -5.56 14.06 -1.97
C GLU A 62 -5.06 12.93 -1.07
N ALA A 63 -5.91 11.94 -0.81
CA ALA A 63 -5.53 10.76 -0.04
C ALA A 63 -4.43 9.95 -0.75
N GLN A 64 -4.52 9.77 -2.08
CA GLN A 64 -3.45 9.13 -2.84
C GLN A 64 -2.12 9.88 -2.68
N ARG A 65 -2.14 11.21 -2.82
CA ARG A 65 -0.95 12.05 -2.66
C ARG A 65 -0.33 11.89 -1.28
N GLN A 66 -1.15 11.93 -0.22
CA GLN A 66 -0.69 11.76 1.16
C GLN A 66 -0.04 10.38 1.37
N ILE A 67 -0.62 9.31 0.80
CA ILE A 67 -0.03 7.97 0.88
C ILE A 67 1.33 7.93 0.18
N GLN A 68 1.46 8.55 -0.99
CA GLN A 68 2.72 8.61 -1.74
C GLN A 68 3.78 9.42 -1.00
N GLU A 69 3.39 10.52 -0.34
CA GLU A 69 4.28 11.33 0.51
C GLU A 69 4.79 10.52 1.71
N LEU A 70 3.90 9.80 2.40
CA LEU A 70 4.28 8.90 3.49
C LEU A 70 5.23 7.80 3.01
N ALA A 71 4.97 7.21 1.85
CA ALA A 71 5.83 6.18 1.29
C ALA A 71 7.26 6.68 1.04
N LYS A 72 7.40 7.90 0.49
CA LYS A 72 8.70 8.56 0.28
C LYS A 72 9.38 8.89 1.61
N MET A 73 8.63 9.43 2.57
CA MET A 73 9.13 9.78 3.91
C MET A 73 9.68 8.57 4.66
N LEU A 74 9.02 7.42 4.52
CA LEU A 74 9.40 6.15 5.15
C LEU A 74 10.42 5.35 4.32
N GLY A 75 10.75 5.81 3.11
CA GLY A 75 11.66 5.13 2.18
C GLY A 75 11.16 3.75 1.73
N VAL A 76 9.85 3.54 1.71
CA VAL A 76 9.24 2.26 1.29
C VAL A 76 9.47 2.05 -0.21
N ASP A 77 9.28 3.11 -0.99
CA ASP A 77 9.51 3.19 -2.43
C ASP A 77 10.95 2.77 -2.82
N GLY A 78 11.95 3.22 -2.06
CA GLY A 78 13.34 2.82 -2.23
C GLY A 78 13.57 1.33 -1.96
N LYS A 79 12.93 0.78 -0.91
CA LYS A 79 13.04 -0.65 -0.55
C LYS A 79 12.43 -1.59 -1.60
N VAL A 80 11.42 -1.13 -2.32
CA VAL A 80 10.81 -1.88 -3.42
C VAL A 80 11.35 -1.54 -4.80
N ALA A 81 12.26 -0.57 -4.91
CA ALA A 81 12.71 -0.02 -6.18
C ALA A 81 11.54 0.46 -7.07
N PHE A 82 10.58 1.19 -6.48
CA PHE A 82 9.46 1.77 -7.23
C PHE A 82 9.94 2.94 -8.11
N ASP A 83 9.55 2.91 -9.38
CA ASP A 83 9.79 4.00 -10.33
C ASP A 83 8.59 4.95 -10.34
N TRP A 84 8.74 6.11 -9.71
CA TRP A 84 7.68 7.13 -9.65
C TRP A 84 7.30 7.71 -11.02
N SER A 85 8.22 7.71 -11.99
CA SER A 85 7.93 8.19 -13.36
C SER A 85 7.07 7.18 -14.11
N LYS A 86 7.38 5.90 -13.96
CA LYS A 86 6.66 4.80 -14.63
C LYS A 86 5.52 4.22 -13.80
N LYS A 87 5.34 4.68 -12.55
CA LYS A 87 4.39 4.17 -11.55
C LYS A 87 4.37 2.65 -11.43
N ARG A 88 5.55 2.02 -11.38
CA ARG A 88 5.71 0.55 -11.31
C ARG A 88 7.02 0.14 -10.63
N LEU A 89 7.13 -1.10 -10.18
CA LEU A 89 8.39 -1.64 -9.68
C LEU A 89 9.44 -1.77 -10.80
N LYS A 90 10.70 -1.49 -10.48
CA LYS A 90 11.85 -1.80 -11.35
C LYS A 90 12.16 -3.30 -11.21
N TYR A 91 11.82 -4.06 -12.25
CA TYR A 91 12.22 -5.46 -12.39
C TYR A 91 13.65 -5.57 -12.92
#